data_AF-A0A293NI76-F1
#
_entry.id   AF-A0A293NI76-F1
#
_cell.length_a   1.000
_cell.length_b   1.000
_cell.length_c   1.000
_cell.angle_alpha   90.00
_cell.angle_beta   90.00
_cell.angle_gamma   90.00
#
_symmetry.space_group_name_H-M   'P 1'
#
loop_
_entity.id
_entity.type
_entity.pdbx_description
1 polymer ?
#
loop_
_entity_poly.entity_id
_entity_poly.type
_entity_poly.pdbx_seq_one_letter_code
_entity_poly.pdbx_strand_id
1 'polypeptide(L)'
;MTGNEQILNVLERLLDSHDAQEQWIRNDSDFDADSARIMLDLLEGQKACVLEFRNWVSALECELPASLTTEEGAPESWRMVWDGEAGPGMTTLDIDMLDAMQYVLFNGDAYRPGNSVIDGLLGKGMPSRLRDDVDNA
;
A
#
# COMPACT_ATOMS: atom_id res chain seq x y z
N MET A 1 21.90 3.60 -6.17
CA MET A 1 20.56 3.62 -5.56
C MET A 1 20.14 2.18 -5.44
N THR A 2 19.95 1.67 -4.24
CA THR A 2 19.51 0.29 -4.04
C THR A 2 18.01 0.16 -4.40
N GLY A 3 17.53 -1.06 -4.66
CA GLY A 3 16.11 -1.35 -4.87
C GLY A 3 15.25 -0.90 -3.68
N ASN A 4 15.75 -1.04 -2.45
CA ASN A 4 15.06 -0.51 -1.25
C ASN A 4 14.90 1.02 -1.31
N GLU A 5 15.94 1.76 -1.70
CA GLU A 5 15.85 3.22 -1.87
C GLU A 5 14.86 3.62 -2.96
N GLN A 6 14.77 2.85 -4.05
CA GLN A 6 13.75 3.08 -5.09
C GLN A 6 12.34 2.85 -4.56
N ILE A 7 12.11 1.77 -3.81
CA ILE A 7 10.83 1.48 -3.20
C ILE A 7 10.43 2.60 -2.24
N LEU A 8 11.34 3.03 -1.36
CA LEU A 8 11.09 4.14 -0.43
C LEU A 8 10.70 5.43 -1.15
N ASN A 9 11.42 5.79 -2.22
CA ASN A 9 11.10 6.98 -3.02
C ASN A 9 9.69 6.89 -3.63
N VAL A 10 9.27 5.72 -4.10
CA VAL A 10 7.93 5.55 -4.66
C VAL A 10 6.85 5.58 -3.58
N LEU A 11 7.09 4.98 -2.41
CA LEU A 11 6.18 5.06 -1.27
C LEU A 11 6.02 6.50 -0.76
N GLU A 12 7.09 7.29 -0.73
CA GLU A 12 7.02 8.71 -0.38
C GLU A 12 6.20 9.50 -1.40
N ARG A 13 6.39 9.26 -2.69
CA ARG A 13 5.55 9.87 -3.74
C ARG A 13 4.07 9.50 -3.63
N LEU A 14 3.76 8.27 -3.24
CA LEU A 14 2.37 7.85 -2.98
C LEU A 14 1.77 8.59 -1.79
N LEU A 15 2.53 8.78 -0.71
CA LEU A 15 2.09 9.57 0.44
C LEU A 15 1.83 11.03 0.07
N ASP A 16 2.75 11.66 -0.69
CA ASP A 16 2.58 13.02 -1.18
C ASP A 16 1.32 13.16 -2.05
N SER A 17 1.05 12.17 -2.90
CA SER A 17 -0.17 12.11 -3.72
C SER A 17 -1.43 12.01 -2.87
N HIS A 18 -1.43 11.16 -1.84
CA HIS A 18 -2.55 11.06 -0.92
C HIS A 18 -2.76 12.35 -0.11
N ASP A 19 -1.70 13.04 0.31
CA ASP A 19 -1.82 14.35 0.97
C ASP A 19 -2.45 15.40 0.06
N ALA A 20 -2.07 15.41 -1.23
CA ALA A 20 -2.70 16.29 -2.22
C ALA A 20 -4.18 15.96 -2.44
N GLN A 21 -4.54 14.67 -2.51
CA GLN A 21 -5.93 14.22 -2.60
C GLN A 21 -6.74 14.62 -1.37
N GLU A 22 -6.15 14.52 -0.16
CA GLU A 22 -6.82 14.92 1.08
C GLU A 22 -7.13 16.41 1.07
N GLN A 23 -6.17 17.24 0.67
CA GLN A 23 -6.35 18.67 0.54
C GLN A 23 -7.42 19.02 -0.49
N TRP A 24 -7.44 18.31 -1.63
CA TRP A 24 -8.47 18.49 -2.65
C TRP A 24 -9.87 18.14 -2.12
N ILE A 25 -10.03 17.00 -1.43
CA ILE A 25 -11.32 16.61 -0.83
C ILE A 25 -11.80 17.67 0.16
N ARG A 26 -10.90 18.19 1.01
CA ARG A 26 -11.25 19.16 2.05
C ARG A 26 -11.59 20.55 1.52
N ASN A 27 -10.94 21.00 0.44
CA ASN A 27 -10.98 22.41 0.04
C ASN A 27 -11.66 22.66 -1.30
N ASP A 28 -11.55 21.74 -2.25
CA ASP A 28 -11.85 21.96 -3.67
C ASP A 28 -12.81 20.93 -4.27
N SER A 29 -13.33 20.01 -3.46
CA SER A 29 -14.26 19.00 -3.94
C SER A 29 -15.71 19.47 -3.87
N ASP A 30 -16.50 19.09 -4.87
CA ASP A 30 -17.97 19.31 -4.90
C ASP A 30 -18.73 18.21 -4.13
N PHE A 31 -18.05 17.43 -3.28
CA PHE A 31 -18.69 16.39 -2.49
C PHE A 31 -19.61 16.99 -1.42
N ASP A 32 -20.75 16.34 -1.19
CA ASP A 32 -21.52 16.58 0.01
C ASP A 32 -20.73 16.13 1.26
N ALA A 33 -21.15 16.60 2.43
CA ALA A 33 -20.41 16.36 3.68
C ALA A 33 -20.25 14.87 4.03
N ASP A 34 -21.23 14.02 3.69
CA ASP A 34 -21.16 12.59 3.99
C ASP A 34 -20.24 11.86 3.00
N SER A 35 -20.31 12.20 1.71
CA SER A 35 -19.40 11.68 0.69
C SER A 35 -17.96 12.10 0.98
N ALA A 36 -17.72 13.36 1.33
CA ALA A 36 -16.39 13.86 1.69
C ALA A 36 -15.82 13.12 2.91
N ARG A 37 -16.66 12.86 3.93
CA ARG A 37 -16.26 12.09 5.11
C ARG A 37 -15.84 10.66 4.74
N ILE A 38 -16.63 9.96 3.95
CA ILE A 38 -16.31 8.57 3.53
C ILE A 38 -15.00 8.54 2.72
N MET A 39 -14.80 9.50 1.80
CA MET A 39 -13.58 9.59 1.01
C MET A 39 -12.35 9.88 1.87
N LEU A 40 -12.49 10.73 2.89
CA LEU A 40 -11.41 11.01 3.84
C LEU A 40 -11.08 9.79 4.71
N ASP A 41 -12.08 9.06 5.20
CA ASP A 41 -11.88 7.83 5.97
C ASP A 41 -11.15 6.76 5.13
N LEU A 42 -11.51 6.63 3.84
CA LEU A 42 -10.85 5.73 2.90
C LEU A 42 -9.38 6.12 2.69
N LEU A 43 -9.15 7.40 2.42
CA LEU A 43 -7.81 7.94 2.15
C LEU A 43 -6.89 7.83 3.37
N GLU A 44 -7.42 8.03 4.58
CA GLU A 44 -6.66 7.83 5.82
C GLU A 44 -6.17 6.38 5.94
N GLY A 45 -7.02 5.41 5.59
CA GLY A 45 -6.62 4.00 5.56
C GLY A 45 -5.53 3.69 4.53
N GLN A 46 -5.66 4.24 3.33
CA GLN A 46 -4.64 4.12 2.28
C GLN A 46 -3.29 4.70 2.74
N LYS A 47 -3.30 5.89 3.34
CA LYS A 47 -2.10 6.52 3.94
C LYS A 47 -1.49 5.64 5.03
N ALA A 48 -2.31 5.10 5.94
CA ALA A 48 -1.83 4.21 7.00
C ALA A 48 -1.16 2.94 6.44
N CYS A 49 -1.73 2.36 5.38
CA CYS A 49 -1.16 1.21 4.69
C CYS A 49 0.20 1.53 4.04
N VAL A 50 0.30 2.63 3.29
CA VAL A 50 1.56 3.05 2.67
C VAL A 50 2.64 3.36 3.71
N LEU A 51 2.27 4.01 4.82
CA LEU A 51 3.19 4.29 5.93
C LEU A 51 3.74 3.02 6.58
N GLU A 52 2.92 1.99 6.73
CA GLU A 52 3.35 0.70 7.28
C GLU A 52 4.42 0.03 6.42
N PHE A 53 4.20 -0.01 5.10
CA PHE A 53 5.20 -0.51 4.17
C PHE A 53 6.47 0.35 4.16
N ARG A 54 6.34 1.68 4.14
CA ARG A 54 7.49 2.59 4.19
C ARG A 54 8.34 2.34 5.43
N ASN A 55 7.70 2.26 6.59
CA ASN A 55 8.39 2.04 7.86
C ASN A 55 9.10 0.68 7.88
N TRP A 56 8.44 -0.37 7.39
CA TRP A 56 9.06 -1.69 7.25
C TRP A 56 10.28 -1.65 6.32
N VAL A 57 10.15 -1.14 5.08
CA VAL A 57 11.28 -1.07 4.14
C VAL A 57 12.45 -0.27 4.71
N SER A 58 12.16 0.83 5.43
CA SER A 58 13.20 1.67 6.05
C SER A 58 13.96 1.01 7.20
N ALA A 59 13.37 -0.02 7.81
CA ALA A 59 13.95 -0.75 8.93
C ALA A 59 14.72 -2.00 8.49
N LEU A 60 14.69 -2.36 7.20
CA LEU A 60 15.37 -3.54 6.69
C LEU A 60 16.89 -3.34 6.65
N GLU A 61 17.61 -4.32 7.20
CA GLU A 61 19.07 -4.41 7.09
C GLU A 61 19.52 -5.14 5.82
N CYS A 62 18.59 -5.76 5.09
CA CYS A 62 18.85 -6.52 3.87
C CYS A 62 18.18 -5.89 2.65
N GLU A 63 18.74 -6.15 1.48
CA GLU A 63 18.18 -5.71 0.21
C GLU A 63 16.98 -6.60 -0.17
N LEU A 64 15.86 -5.98 -0.54
CA LEU A 64 14.69 -6.71 -1.00
C LEU A 64 14.95 -7.30 -2.40
N PRO A 65 14.56 -8.55 -2.67
CA PRO A 65 14.63 -9.17 -3.99
C PRO A 65 13.51 -8.69 -4.91
N ALA A 66 13.22 -7.39 -4.92
CA ALA A 66 12.13 -6.79 -5.68
C ALA A 66 12.63 -5.63 -6.54
N SER A 67 11.94 -5.41 -7.66
CA SER A 67 12.21 -4.27 -8.55
C SER A 67 10.92 -3.56 -8.89
N LEU A 68 11.02 -2.27 -9.17
CA LEU A 68 9.89 -1.45 -9.60
C LEU A 68 10.04 -1.12 -11.09
N THR A 69 8.95 -1.33 -11.82
CA THR A 69 8.84 -1.00 -13.24
C THR A 69 7.68 -0.04 -13.44
N THR A 70 7.84 0.98 -14.26
CA THR A 70 6.74 1.85 -14.67
C THR A 70 5.81 1.10 -15.61
N GLU A 71 4.50 1.22 -15.42
CA GLU A 71 3.54 0.62 -16.35
C GLU A 71 3.50 1.39 -17.68
N GLU A 72 3.48 0.66 -18.79
CA GLU A 72 3.35 1.26 -20.12
C GLU A 72 1.98 1.94 -20.28
N GLY A 73 2.00 3.23 -20.63
CA GLY A 73 0.77 4.00 -20.90
C GLY A 73 0.13 4.70 -19.70
N ALA A 74 0.62 4.47 -18.47
CA ALA A 74 0.18 5.16 -17.27
C ALA A 74 1.39 5.80 -16.56
N PRO A 75 1.77 7.03 -16.94
CA PRO A 75 2.78 7.79 -16.19
C PRO A 75 2.35 7.84 -14.73
N GLU A 76 3.27 7.56 -13.81
CA GLU A 76 3.03 7.47 -12.35
C GLU A 76 2.40 6.17 -11.83
N SER A 77 2.04 5.23 -12.71
CA SER A 77 1.71 3.86 -12.29
C SER A 77 2.97 3.01 -12.19
N TRP A 78 3.15 2.36 -11.05
CA TRP A 78 4.27 1.50 -10.74
C TRP A 78 3.78 0.07 -10.56
N ARG A 79 4.51 -0.87 -11.14
CA ARG A 79 4.36 -2.30 -10.89
C ARG A 79 5.57 -2.82 -10.15
N MET A 80 5.32 -3.62 -9.13
CA MET A 80 6.35 -4.33 -8.40
C MET A 80 6.55 -5.73 -8.99
N VAL A 81 7.80 -6.03 -9.35
CA VAL A 81 8.23 -7.33 -9.85
C VAL A 81 9.02 -8.02 -8.75
N TRP A 82 8.45 -9.09 -8.25
CA TRP A 82 9.04 -10.03 -7.31
C TRP A 82 8.51 -11.43 -7.67
N ASP A 83 9.39 -12.43 -7.61
CA ASP A 83 9.14 -13.80 -8.06
C ASP A 83 8.64 -14.73 -6.94
N GLY A 84 8.49 -14.21 -5.73
CA GLY A 84 8.07 -14.98 -4.56
C GLY A 84 9.23 -15.66 -3.82
N GLU A 85 10.47 -15.54 -4.30
CA GLU A 85 11.63 -16.13 -3.64
C GLU A 85 12.18 -15.23 -2.52
N ALA A 86 12.62 -15.86 -1.43
CA ALA A 86 13.20 -15.18 -0.29
C ALA A 86 14.67 -14.85 -0.55
N GLY A 87 15.05 -13.59 -0.29
CA GLY A 87 16.44 -13.16 -0.28
C GLY A 87 17.20 -13.65 0.96
N PRO A 88 18.54 -13.63 0.94
CA PRO A 88 19.35 -13.93 2.11
C PRO A 88 19.01 -13.01 3.29
N GLY A 89 18.71 -13.60 4.45
CA GLY A 89 18.42 -12.85 5.68
C GLY A 89 16.97 -12.42 5.87
N MET A 90 16.09 -12.71 4.90
CA MET A 90 14.66 -12.43 5.03
C MET A 90 13.94 -13.41 5.96
N THR A 91 13.01 -12.88 6.75
CA THR A 91 12.10 -13.67 7.58
C THR A 91 10.81 -14.01 6.83
N THR A 92 10.00 -14.93 7.35
CA THR A 92 8.66 -15.21 6.80
C THR A 92 7.79 -13.96 6.77
N LEU A 93 7.91 -13.10 7.79
CA LEU A 93 7.16 -11.85 7.84
C LEU A 93 7.58 -10.91 6.69
N ASP A 94 8.86 -10.84 6.34
CA ASP A 94 9.32 -10.00 5.22
C ASP A 94 8.77 -10.48 3.87
N ILE A 95 8.64 -11.80 3.71
CA ILE A 95 8.04 -12.42 2.52
C ILE A 95 6.54 -12.10 2.48
N ASP A 96 5.84 -12.17 3.61
CA ASP A 96 4.43 -11.78 3.71
C ASP A 96 4.22 -10.29 3.43
N MET A 97 5.11 -9.43 3.92
CA MET A 97 5.11 -7.99 3.65
C MET A 97 5.36 -7.68 2.18
N LEU A 98 6.30 -8.35 1.50
CA LEU A 98 6.51 -8.18 0.05
C LEU A 98 5.27 -8.55 -0.76
N ASP A 99 4.69 -9.70 -0.45
CA ASP A 99 3.49 -10.23 -1.10
C ASP A 99 2.29 -9.28 -0.90
N ALA A 100 2.12 -8.79 0.33
CA ALA A 100 1.09 -7.82 0.67
C ALA A 100 1.33 -6.48 -0.04
N MET A 101 2.57 -5.99 -0.09
CA MET A 101 2.91 -4.71 -0.74
C MET A 101 2.65 -4.79 -2.24
N GLN A 102 3.06 -5.90 -2.88
CA GLN A 102 2.82 -6.13 -4.30
C GLN A 102 1.31 -6.14 -4.60
N TYR A 103 0.52 -6.86 -3.80
CA TYR A 103 -0.92 -6.96 -3.98
C TYR A 103 -1.66 -5.64 -3.71
N VAL A 104 -1.41 -5.00 -2.56
CA VAL A 104 -2.20 -3.86 -2.07
C VAL A 104 -1.80 -2.55 -2.73
N LEU A 105 -0.51 -2.30 -2.97
CA LEU A 105 -0.04 -1.00 -3.47
C LEU A 105 0.34 -0.98 -4.94
N PHE A 106 0.73 -2.13 -5.51
CA PHE A 106 1.29 -2.21 -6.87
C PHE A 106 0.47 -3.08 -7.81
N ASN A 107 -0.85 -3.18 -7.54
CA ASN A 107 -1.83 -3.90 -8.36
C ASN A 107 -1.42 -5.34 -8.70
N GLY A 108 -0.81 -6.04 -7.73
CA GLY A 108 -0.50 -7.47 -7.89
C GLY A 108 -1.77 -8.29 -8.13
N ASP A 109 -1.67 -9.28 -9.02
CA ASP A 109 -2.84 -10.07 -9.45
C ASP A 109 -3.46 -10.90 -8.30
N ALA A 110 -2.63 -11.35 -7.35
CA ALA A 110 -3.03 -12.16 -6.21
C ALA A 110 -1.97 -12.11 -5.09
N TYR A 111 -2.32 -12.66 -3.93
CA TYR A 111 -1.42 -12.91 -2.81
C TYR A 111 -1.44 -14.38 -2.40
N ARG A 112 -0.44 -14.83 -1.63
CA ARG A 112 -0.35 -16.22 -1.18
C ARG A 112 -1.35 -16.53 -0.06
N PRO A 113 -2.04 -17.69 -0.09
CA PRO A 113 -2.97 -18.08 0.97
C PRO A 113 -2.28 -18.14 2.34
N GLY A 114 -2.93 -17.56 3.37
CA GLY A 114 -2.40 -17.54 4.73
C GLY A 114 -1.39 -16.41 5.01
N ASN A 115 -1.29 -15.41 4.12
CA ASN A 115 -0.53 -14.20 4.37
C ASN A 115 -1.08 -13.45 5.59
N SER A 116 -0.30 -13.40 6.66
CA SER A 116 -0.71 -12.86 7.96
C SER A 116 -0.86 -11.33 7.99
N VAL A 117 -0.35 -10.64 6.98
CA VAL A 117 -0.32 -9.16 6.88
C VAL A 117 -1.58 -8.64 6.18
N ILE A 118 -2.08 -9.36 5.18
CA ILE A 118 -3.11 -8.85 4.26
C ILE A 118 -4.45 -8.62 4.95
N ASP A 119 -4.91 -9.53 5.81
CA ASP A 119 -6.18 -9.37 6.52
C ASP A 119 -6.17 -8.09 7.38
N GLY A 120 -5.03 -7.80 8.02
CA GLY A 120 -4.84 -6.58 8.80
C GLY A 120 -4.81 -5.31 7.95
N LEU A 121 -4.31 -5.39 6.72
CA LEU A 121 -4.20 -4.26 5.80
C LEU A 121 -5.49 -3.96 5.05
N LEU A 122 -6.22 -4.99 4.56
CA LEU A 122 -7.51 -4.81 3.91
C LEU A 122 -8.54 -4.18 4.85
N GLY A 123 -8.41 -4.42 6.15
CA GLY A 123 -9.18 -3.72 7.17
C GLY A 123 -8.90 -2.21 7.22
N LYS A 124 -7.68 -1.75 6.92
CA LYS A 124 -7.27 -0.34 7.04
C LYS A 124 -7.79 0.48 5.85
N GLY A 125 -8.87 1.23 6.09
CA GLY A 125 -9.51 2.09 5.08
C GLY A 125 -10.96 1.74 4.80
N MET A 126 -11.46 0.62 5.31
CA MET A 126 -12.90 0.39 5.37
C MET A 126 -13.51 1.27 6.47
N PRO A 127 -14.55 2.08 6.16
CA PRO A 127 -15.38 2.71 7.18
C PRO A 127 -15.85 1.66 8.19
N SER A 128 -15.88 2.00 9.47
CA SER A 128 -16.19 1.03 10.55
C SER A 128 -17.46 0.22 10.29
N ARG A 129 -18.51 0.85 9.74
CA ARG A 129 -19.75 0.15 9.34
C ARG A 129 -19.56 -0.89 8.23
N LEU A 130 -18.72 -0.60 7.23
CA LEU A 130 -18.42 -1.53 6.14
C LEU A 130 -17.52 -2.68 6.63
N ARG A 131 -16.59 -2.39 7.56
CA ARG A 131 -15.78 -3.43 8.20
C ARG A 131 -16.66 -4.39 9.01
N ASP A 132 -17.57 -3.85 9.81
CA ASP A 132 -18.54 -4.65 10.58
C ASP A 132 -19.43 -5.51 9.67
N ASP A 133 -19.86 -4.98 8.51
CA ASP A 133 -20.68 -5.76 7.56
C ASP A 133 -19.89 -6.89 6.88
N VAL A 134 -18.59 -6.70 6.62
CA VAL A 134 -17.70 -7.74 6.06
C VAL A 134 -17.34 -8.81 7.09
N ASP A 135 -17.07 -8.41 8.34
CA ASP A 135 -16.75 -9.34 9.43
C ASP A 135 -17.95 -10.20 9.86
N ASN A 136 -19.18 -9.78 9.52
CA ASN A 136 -20.43 -10.50 9.82
C ASN A 136 -21.08 -11.19 8.61
N ALA A 137 -20.43 -11.24 7.44
CA ALA A 137 -20.90 -11.91 6.22
C ALA A 137 -20.30 -13.31 6.02
#